data_AF-A0A202DNN0-F1
#
_entry.id   AF-A0A202DNN0-F1
#
_cell.length_a   1.000
_cell.length_b   1.000
_cell.length_c   1.000
_cell.angle_alpha   90.00
_cell.angle_beta   90.00
_cell.angle_gamma   90.00
#
_symmetry.space_group_name_H-M   'P 1'
#
loop_
_entity.id
_entity.type
_entity.pdbx_description
1 polymer ?
#
loop_
_entity_poly.entity_id
_entity_poly.type
_entity_poly.pdbx_seq_one_letter_code
_entity_poly.pdbx_strand_id
1 'polypeptide(L)'
;GGGETRSGKEFVGCKAINPLHGRTSQVVTAPYVSMEEGTGIVHIAPGHGLEDFEVGLKWNLEVHSPVDESGRFDQSVGRTELIGKHVLKDANKAVLEVLGPDLIHHQSFKHSYPHCWRCKNPILFRATEQWFLRVDEKLRNKLLSEIDVVKWEPSYGIHRIKGMVQGRPDWCLSRQRHWGAPIAVLFCKKCQEPLSHPDFDKKVVDLIRTEGTNAWYAKSEKEILAGSSLSCSHCQGTEFEKEMDILDVWFDSGVSWHAVIEQHLFNPKPLSVMYLEGSDQHRGWFQTSLIPSVSLRNKAPYDVVMTHGFVVDGKGRKMSKSMGNVMLPQEIIHKYGADILRLWVAMSDYSEDVRLSQDILKHVIDIYRRSRNIFRFLLQNTSDFKKDEHIIPLEQLGEMDRWILVHFEELKSRVVEAYEKYQFHLVLSELNRFMAVSLSGFYLDALKDWLYCEAPDSPKRRSAQTAFF
;
A
#
# COMPACT_ATOMS: atom_id res chain seq x y z
N GLY A 1 28.15 -17.19 -50.88
CA GLY A 1 28.36 -18.46 -50.18
C GLY A 1 27.08 -18.81 -49.46
N GLY A 2 26.49 -19.96 -49.76
CA GLY A 2 25.20 -20.37 -49.19
C GLY A 2 25.34 -20.69 -47.70
N GLY A 3 24.72 -19.89 -46.85
CA GLY A 3 24.55 -20.22 -45.45
C GLY A 3 23.40 -21.21 -45.30
N GLU A 4 23.66 -22.33 -44.62
CA GLU A 4 22.63 -23.29 -44.22
C GLU A 4 21.75 -22.66 -43.13
N THR A 5 20.44 -22.57 -43.36
CA THR A 5 19.50 -22.11 -42.33
C THR A 5 19.23 -23.24 -41.35
N ARG A 6 19.49 -23.00 -40.06
CA ARG A 6 19.24 -23.95 -38.97
C ARG A 6 18.28 -23.37 -37.95
N SER A 7 17.54 -24.24 -37.27
CA SER A 7 16.67 -23.85 -36.17
C SER A 7 17.50 -23.43 -34.95
N GLY A 8 17.09 -22.38 -34.23
CA GLY A 8 17.75 -21.93 -33.00
C GLY A 8 17.91 -23.03 -31.94
N LYS A 9 16.99 -24.01 -31.91
CA LYS A 9 17.06 -25.17 -31.02
C LYS A 9 18.27 -26.06 -31.28
N GLU A 10 18.76 -26.11 -32.52
CA GLU A 10 19.92 -26.92 -32.90
C GLU A 10 21.23 -26.38 -32.31
N PHE A 11 21.25 -25.11 -31.91
CA PHE A 11 22.42 -24.49 -31.28
C PHE A 11 22.44 -24.64 -29.76
N VAL A 12 21.38 -25.15 -29.13
CA VAL A 12 21.34 -25.33 -27.67
C VAL A 12 22.41 -26.32 -27.23
N GLY A 13 23.22 -25.93 -26.25
CA GLY A 13 24.36 -26.72 -25.77
C GLY A 13 25.67 -26.48 -26.54
N CYS A 14 25.63 -25.77 -27.68
CA CYS A 14 26.86 -25.31 -28.32
C CYS A 14 27.64 -24.37 -27.38
N LYS A 15 28.95 -24.37 -27.56
CA LYS A 15 29.89 -23.55 -26.80
C LYS A 15 30.27 -22.32 -27.63
N ALA A 16 30.13 -21.14 -27.03
CA ALA A 16 30.62 -19.88 -27.56
C ALA A 16 31.80 -19.39 -26.71
N ILE A 17 32.79 -18.76 -27.31
CA ILE A 17 33.93 -18.17 -26.59
C ILE A 17 33.66 -16.69 -26.44
N ASN A 18 33.66 -16.19 -25.20
CA ASN A 18 33.52 -14.77 -24.93
C ASN A 18 34.81 -14.03 -25.35
N PRO A 19 34.76 -13.07 -26.29
CA PRO A 19 35.95 -12.39 -26.79
C PRO A 19 36.65 -11.54 -25.71
N LEU A 20 35.91 -11.05 -24.71
CA LEU A 20 36.45 -10.19 -23.66
C LEU A 20 37.48 -10.93 -22.81
N HIS A 21 37.19 -12.17 -22.38
CA HIS A 21 37.99 -12.91 -21.39
C HIS A 21 38.29 -14.37 -21.75
N GLY A 22 37.85 -14.86 -22.91
CA GLY A 22 38.10 -16.24 -23.38
C GLY A 22 37.30 -17.32 -22.65
N ARG A 23 36.33 -16.93 -21.80
CA ARG A 23 35.47 -17.89 -21.08
C ARG A 23 34.53 -18.57 -22.07
N THR A 24 34.29 -19.85 -21.85
CA THR A 24 33.29 -20.60 -22.59
C THR A 24 31.90 -20.34 -22.02
N SER A 25 30.96 -19.96 -22.88
CA SER A 25 29.53 -19.79 -22.59
C SER A 25 28.72 -20.88 -23.29
N GLN A 26 27.62 -21.30 -22.69
CA GLN A 26 26.66 -22.24 -23.28
C GLN A 26 25.54 -21.47 -23.99
N VAL A 27 25.15 -21.93 -25.17
CA VAL A 27 23.96 -21.44 -25.87
C VAL A 27 22.71 -22.09 -25.28
N VAL A 28 21.72 -21.27 -24.91
CA VAL A 28 20.46 -21.70 -24.30
C VAL A 28 19.27 -21.02 -25.00
N THR A 29 18.06 -21.56 -24.80
CA THR A 29 16.83 -20.90 -25.23
C THR A 29 16.28 -20.01 -24.13
N ALA A 30 15.88 -18.79 -24.50
CA ALA A 30 15.21 -17.84 -23.64
C ALA A 30 13.90 -17.34 -24.32
N PRO A 31 12.77 -17.28 -23.59
CA PRO A 31 11.46 -16.98 -24.18
C PRO A 31 11.28 -15.49 -24.57
N TYR A 32 12.11 -14.60 -24.03
CA TYR A 32 12.07 -13.15 -24.32
C TYR A 32 12.87 -12.74 -25.57
N VAL A 33 13.57 -13.69 -26.21
CA VAL A 33 14.36 -13.40 -27.41
C VAL A 33 13.42 -13.22 -28.60
N SER A 34 13.51 -12.08 -29.27
CA SER A 34 12.75 -11.77 -30.49
C SER A 34 13.69 -11.45 -31.66
N MET A 35 13.14 -11.44 -32.88
CA MET A 35 13.84 -10.99 -34.09
C MET A 35 13.61 -9.49 -34.36
N GLU A 36 12.87 -8.79 -33.50
CA GLU A 36 12.50 -7.39 -33.70
C GLU A 36 13.65 -6.44 -33.34
N GLU A 37 14.51 -6.84 -32.40
CA GLU A 37 15.64 -6.03 -31.93
C GLU A 37 16.95 -6.84 -31.91
N GLY A 38 18.06 -6.17 -32.22
CA GLY A 38 19.39 -6.77 -32.20
C GLY A 38 19.61 -7.80 -33.31
N THR A 39 20.19 -8.95 -32.95
CA THR A 39 20.62 -9.99 -33.90
C THR A 39 19.80 -11.28 -33.80
N GLY A 40 18.81 -11.33 -32.89
CA GLY A 40 18.14 -12.58 -32.50
C GLY A 40 19.00 -13.50 -31.61
N ILE A 41 20.22 -13.08 -31.24
CA ILE A 41 21.09 -13.76 -30.27
C ILE A 41 21.40 -12.78 -29.14
N VAL A 42 20.93 -13.08 -27.93
CA VAL A 42 21.04 -12.19 -26.77
C VAL A 42 22.13 -12.71 -25.83
N HIS A 43 23.03 -11.81 -25.42
CA HIS A 43 23.99 -12.08 -24.35
C HIS A 43 23.26 -12.15 -23.02
N ILE A 44 23.51 -13.20 -22.23
CA ILE A 44 22.89 -13.42 -20.93
C ILE A 44 23.93 -13.19 -19.83
N ALA A 45 23.65 -12.25 -18.94
CA ALA A 45 24.44 -11.96 -17.75
C ALA A 45 23.53 -12.04 -16.50
N PRO A 46 23.40 -13.22 -15.86
CA PRO A 46 22.46 -13.41 -14.75
C PRO A 46 22.69 -12.46 -13.57
N GLY A 47 23.90 -11.93 -13.41
CA GLY A 47 24.22 -10.93 -12.39
C GLY A 47 23.69 -9.53 -12.66
N HIS A 48 23.14 -9.23 -13.85
CA HIS A 48 22.87 -7.86 -14.31
C HIS A 48 21.52 -7.66 -15.03
N GLY A 49 20.61 -8.65 -15.00
CA GLY A 49 19.28 -8.54 -15.58
C GLY A 49 18.32 -9.53 -14.94
N LEU A 50 17.04 -9.16 -14.78
CA LEU A 50 16.05 -10.03 -14.14
C LEU A 50 15.72 -11.23 -15.03
N GLU A 51 15.45 -10.99 -16.30
CA GLU A 51 15.14 -12.03 -17.29
C GLU A 51 16.34 -12.97 -17.48
N ASP A 52 17.55 -12.42 -17.47
CA ASP A 52 18.80 -13.17 -17.52
C ASP A 52 19.02 -14.00 -16.24
N PHE A 53 18.66 -13.48 -15.07
CA PHE A 53 18.72 -14.19 -13.80
C PHE A 53 17.76 -15.38 -13.78
N GLU A 54 16.52 -15.20 -14.25
CA GLU A 54 15.52 -16.28 -14.34
C GLU A 54 15.96 -17.40 -15.31
N VAL A 55 16.51 -17.03 -16.47
CA VAL A 55 17.09 -18.01 -17.41
C VAL A 55 18.32 -18.67 -16.79
N GLY A 56 19.15 -17.91 -16.08
CA GLY A 56 20.30 -18.40 -15.34
C GLY A 56 19.91 -19.47 -14.32
N LEU A 57 18.89 -19.23 -13.51
CA LEU A 57 18.35 -20.22 -12.56
C LEU A 57 17.85 -21.47 -13.27
N LYS A 58 17.07 -21.30 -14.36
CA LYS A 58 16.49 -22.43 -15.11
C LYS A 58 17.56 -23.34 -15.73
N TRP A 59 18.63 -22.76 -16.26
CA TRP A 59 19.71 -23.48 -16.92
C TRP A 59 20.93 -23.72 -16.02
N ASN A 60 20.82 -23.40 -14.73
CA ASN A 60 21.91 -23.50 -13.75
C ASN A 60 23.20 -22.80 -14.21
N LEU A 61 23.05 -21.58 -14.75
CA LEU A 61 24.17 -20.73 -15.13
C LEU A 61 24.72 -20.01 -13.90
N GLU A 62 26.03 -19.79 -13.89
CA GLU A 62 26.71 -19.05 -12.84
C GLU A 62 26.23 -17.59 -12.78
N VAL A 63 25.77 -17.15 -11.61
CA VAL A 63 25.40 -15.76 -11.34
C VAL A 63 26.66 -14.96 -11.03
N HIS A 64 27.30 -14.49 -12.08
CA HIS A 64 28.53 -13.70 -12.00
C HIS A 64 28.22 -12.21 -12.10
N SER A 65 28.70 -11.41 -11.14
CA SER A 65 28.52 -9.96 -11.10
C SER A 65 29.83 -9.28 -10.67
N PRO A 66 30.71 -8.90 -11.61
CA PRO A 66 32.03 -8.36 -11.30
C PRO A 66 32.01 -6.86 -10.96
N VAL A 67 30.96 -6.36 -10.30
CA VAL A 67 30.74 -4.92 -10.06
C VAL A 67 30.53 -4.64 -8.57
N ASP A 68 31.39 -3.79 -8.01
CA ASP A 68 31.33 -3.39 -6.60
C ASP A 68 30.20 -2.39 -6.29
N GLU A 69 30.00 -2.07 -5.01
CA GLU A 69 28.94 -1.16 -4.53
C GLU A 69 29.06 0.28 -5.03
N SER A 70 30.24 0.66 -5.50
CA SER A 70 30.52 1.96 -6.12
C SER A 70 30.29 1.96 -7.63
N GLY A 71 29.77 0.85 -8.20
CA GLY A 71 29.52 0.72 -9.63
C GLY A 71 30.82 0.57 -10.44
N ARG A 72 31.88 0.02 -9.84
CA ARG A 72 33.18 -0.20 -10.50
C ARG A 72 33.45 -1.69 -10.67
N PHE A 73 34.18 -2.05 -11.72
CA PHE A 73 34.59 -3.44 -11.89
C PHE A 73 35.57 -3.87 -10.78
N ASP A 74 35.34 -5.03 -10.19
CA ASP A 74 36.24 -5.65 -9.22
C ASP A 74 37.22 -6.64 -9.90
N GLN A 75 38.00 -7.37 -9.10
CA GLN A 75 39.01 -8.31 -9.61
C GLN A 75 38.42 -9.50 -10.38
N SER A 76 37.17 -9.88 -10.11
CA SER A 76 36.50 -11.02 -10.75
C SER A 76 36.17 -10.77 -12.23
N VAL A 77 36.28 -9.53 -12.71
CA VAL A 77 36.12 -9.21 -14.15
C VAL A 77 37.14 -9.95 -15.04
N GLY A 78 38.26 -10.40 -14.47
CA GLY A 78 39.26 -11.21 -15.19
C GLY A 78 40.09 -10.45 -16.22
N ARG A 79 40.05 -9.10 -16.18
CA ARG A 79 40.80 -8.20 -17.06
C ARG A 79 41.31 -6.97 -16.32
N THR A 80 42.62 -6.84 -16.22
CA THR A 80 43.32 -5.80 -15.46
C THR A 80 42.98 -4.38 -15.91
N GLU A 81 42.72 -4.20 -17.20
CA GLU A 81 42.38 -2.94 -17.84
C GLU A 81 41.01 -2.41 -17.41
N LEU A 82 40.13 -3.29 -16.91
CA LEU A 82 38.77 -2.96 -16.48
C LEU A 82 38.67 -2.70 -14.98
N ILE A 83 39.54 -3.30 -14.17
CA ILE A 83 39.48 -3.21 -12.70
C ILE A 83 39.47 -1.75 -12.24
N GLY A 84 38.52 -1.40 -11.38
CA GLY A 84 38.34 -0.07 -10.80
C GLY A 84 37.63 0.94 -11.71
N LYS A 85 37.39 0.63 -12.98
CA LYS A 85 36.65 1.51 -13.90
C LYS A 85 35.16 1.50 -13.60
N HIS A 86 34.53 2.67 -13.68
CA HIS A 86 33.11 2.82 -13.38
C HIS A 86 32.26 2.44 -14.60
N VAL A 87 31.30 1.53 -14.44
CA VAL A 87 30.59 0.87 -15.55
C VAL A 87 29.83 1.83 -16.46
N LEU A 88 29.23 2.89 -15.90
CA LEU A 88 28.51 3.93 -16.67
C LEU A 88 29.38 5.07 -17.20
N LYS A 89 30.69 5.07 -16.92
CA LYS A 89 31.59 6.17 -17.28
C LYS A 89 32.67 5.66 -18.23
N ASP A 90 33.82 5.29 -17.68
CA ASP A 90 35.02 4.99 -18.43
C ASP A 90 35.13 3.52 -18.84
N ALA A 91 34.37 2.62 -18.20
CA ALA A 91 34.48 1.20 -18.49
C ALA A 91 33.95 0.81 -19.88
N ASN A 92 32.85 1.41 -20.35
CA ASN A 92 32.32 1.12 -21.69
C ASN A 92 33.33 1.44 -22.80
N LYS A 93 34.07 2.54 -22.66
CA LYS A 93 35.15 2.88 -23.61
C LYS A 93 36.28 1.85 -23.56
N ALA A 94 36.69 1.45 -22.35
CA ALA A 94 37.74 0.44 -22.18
C ALA A 94 37.32 -0.94 -22.74
N VAL A 95 36.05 -1.33 -22.58
CA VAL A 95 35.51 -2.57 -23.16
C VAL A 95 35.58 -2.55 -24.68
N LEU A 96 35.25 -1.43 -25.33
CA LEU A 96 35.38 -1.29 -26.78
C LEU A 96 36.84 -1.43 -27.25
N GLU A 97 37.77 -0.84 -26.50
CA GLU A 97 39.21 -0.96 -26.78
C GLU A 97 39.70 -2.42 -26.63
N VAL A 98 39.22 -3.15 -25.60
CA VAL A 98 39.58 -4.56 -25.35
C VAL A 98 39.00 -5.49 -26.43
N LEU A 99 37.77 -5.24 -26.90
CA LEU A 99 37.15 -6.06 -27.94
C LEU A 99 37.89 -5.98 -29.28
N GLY A 100 38.49 -4.84 -29.61
CA GLY A 100 39.38 -4.68 -30.77
C GLY A 100 38.78 -5.27 -32.07
N PRO A 101 39.43 -6.29 -32.69
CA PRO A 101 38.97 -6.89 -33.95
C PRO A 101 37.70 -7.74 -33.82
N ASP A 102 37.30 -8.15 -32.61
CA ASP A 102 36.07 -8.92 -32.36
C ASP A 102 34.82 -8.01 -32.38
N LEU A 103 34.99 -6.68 -32.37
CA LEU A 103 33.92 -5.70 -32.48
C LEU A 103 33.45 -5.56 -33.93
N ILE A 104 32.30 -6.15 -34.25
CA ILE A 104 31.72 -6.12 -35.61
C ILE A 104 31.05 -4.78 -35.94
N HIS A 105 30.33 -4.19 -34.98
CA HIS A 105 29.57 -2.95 -35.18
C HIS A 105 29.47 -2.15 -33.88
N HIS A 106 29.61 -0.83 -33.96
CA HIS A 106 29.43 0.08 -32.83
C HIS A 106 28.62 1.29 -33.27
N GLN A 107 27.51 1.53 -32.57
CA GLN A 107 26.66 2.69 -32.79
C GLN A 107 26.12 3.21 -31.46
N SER A 108 25.91 4.51 -31.36
CA SER A 108 25.16 5.12 -30.27
C SER A 108 23.68 5.20 -30.66
N PHE A 109 22.79 4.90 -29.72
CA PHE A 109 21.35 5.02 -29.90
C PHE A 109 20.69 5.66 -28.69
N LYS A 110 19.51 6.24 -28.88
CA LYS A 110 18.73 6.89 -27.82
C LYS A 110 17.59 5.98 -27.40
N HIS A 111 17.51 5.70 -26.11
CA HIS A 111 16.46 4.87 -25.53
C HIS A 111 16.07 5.34 -24.13
N SER A 112 15.01 4.78 -23.58
CA SER A 112 14.65 4.99 -22.19
C SER A 112 15.56 4.17 -21.29
N TYR A 113 16.11 4.80 -20.24
CA TYR A 113 16.97 4.14 -19.25
C TYR A 113 16.46 4.44 -17.84
N PRO A 114 16.46 3.46 -16.92
CA PRO A 114 15.95 3.67 -15.59
C PRO A 114 16.89 4.58 -14.76
N HIS A 115 16.28 5.50 -14.01
CA HIS A 115 16.99 6.43 -13.12
C HIS A 115 16.37 6.39 -11.73
N CYS A 116 17.20 6.60 -10.71
CA CYS A 116 16.74 6.71 -9.33
C CYS A 116 15.74 7.86 -9.22
N TRP A 117 14.52 7.57 -8.76
CA TRP A 117 13.45 8.56 -8.70
C TRP A 117 13.78 9.76 -7.80
N ARG A 118 14.67 9.57 -6.82
CA ARG A 118 15.12 10.59 -5.87
C ARG A 118 16.31 11.40 -6.38
N CYS A 119 17.45 10.76 -6.63
CA CYS A 119 18.68 11.48 -7.03
C CYS A 119 18.82 11.69 -8.54
N LYS A 120 17.96 11.07 -9.36
CA LYS A 120 17.97 11.15 -10.83
C LYS A 120 19.22 10.59 -11.50
N ASN A 121 20.09 9.87 -10.78
CA ASN A 121 21.22 9.15 -11.38
C ASN A 121 20.74 7.86 -12.05
N PRO A 122 21.41 7.37 -13.12
CA PRO A 122 21.08 6.08 -13.72
C PRO A 122 21.27 4.94 -12.71
N ILE A 123 20.44 3.91 -12.80
CA ILE A 123 20.55 2.72 -11.93
C ILE A 123 21.23 1.56 -12.66
N LEU A 124 21.80 0.65 -11.87
CA LEU A 124 22.44 -0.57 -12.35
C LEU A 124 21.72 -1.77 -11.73
N PHE A 125 21.55 -2.82 -12.51
CA PHE A 125 21.13 -4.11 -11.99
C PHE A 125 22.36 -4.91 -11.58
N ARG A 126 22.31 -5.44 -10.36
CA ARG A 126 23.39 -6.22 -9.78
C ARG A 126 22.80 -7.29 -8.88
N ALA A 127 23.27 -8.53 -9.01
CA ALA A 127 22.97 -9.58 -8.05
C ALA A 127 23.65 -9.27 -6.72
N THR A 128 22.87 -9.29 -5.64
CA THR A 128 23.34 -9.13 -4.27
C THR A 128 22.70 -10.21 -3.41
N GLU A 129 23.39 -10.62 -2.36
CA GLU A 129 22.79 -11.47 -1.32
C GLU A 129 21.72 -10.65 -0.59
N GLN A 130 20.53 -11.23 -0.41
CA GLN A 130 19.38 -10.56 0.19
C GLN A 130 18.54 -11.58 0.97
N TRP A 131 17.80 -11.09 1.95
CA TRP A 131 16.83 -11.87 2.71
C TRP A 131 15.48 -11.88 2.01
N PHE A 132 14.93 -13.07 1.79
CA PHE A 132 13.63 -13.24 1.17
C PHE A 132 12.67 -14.01 2.07
N LEU A 133 11.42 -13.54 2.14
CA LEU A 133 10.30 -14.36 2.60
C LEU A 133 9.77 -15.15 1.41
N ARG A 134 9.90 -16.47 1.49
CA ARG A 134 9.43 -17.39 0.44
C ARG A 134 7.92 -17.40 0.36
N VAL A 135 7.37 -17.02 -0.79
CA VAL A 135 5.94 -17.08 -1.12
C VAL A 135 5.73 -18.26 -2.07
N ASP A 136 5.90 -19.46 -1.54
CA ASP A 136 5.71 -20.69 -2.32
C ASP A 136 4.23 -20.95 -2.64
N GLU A 137 3.96 -21.95 -3.48
CA GLU A 137 2.60 -22.32 -3.88
C GLU A 137 1.69 -22.64 -2.68
N LYS A 138 2.25 -23.26 -1.63
CA LYS A 138 1.50 -23.60 -0.42
C LYS A 138 1.05 -22.36 0.34
N LEU A 139 1.95 -21.39 0.58
CA LEU A 139 1.57 -20.13 1.22
C LEU A 139 0.60 -19.34 0.32
N ARG A 140 0.88 -19.25 -0.97
CA ARG A 140 0.02 -18.55 -1.95
C ARG A 140 -1.41 -19.07 -1.94
N ASN A 141 -1.61 -20.37 -1.92
CA ASN A 141 -2.95 -20.97 -1.87
C ASN A 141 -3.70 -20.60 -0.57
N LYS A 142 -3.00 -20.57 0.56
CA LYS A 142 -3.59 -20.10 1.84
C LYS A 142 -3.95 -18.62 1.81
N LEU A 143 -3.10 -17.78 1.20
CA LEU A 143 -3.38 -16.35 1.05
C LEU A 143 -4.65 -16.15 0.20
N LEU A 144 -4.79 -16.89 -0.89
CA LEU A 144 -5.95 -16.82 -1.77
C LEU A 144 -7.24 -17.30 -1.09
N SER A 145 -7.17 -18.37 -0.29
CA SER A 145 -8.34 -18.84 0.47
C SER A 145 -8.77 -17.82 1.54
N GLU A 146 -7.82 -17.20 2.23
CA GLU A 146 -8.15 -16.16 3.22
C GLU A 146 -8.72 -14.89 2.57
N ILE A 147 -8.25 -14.53 1.37
CA ILE A 147 -8.84 -13.43 0.59
C ILE A 147 -10.32 -13.67 0.28
N ASP A 148 -10.74 -14.92 0.05
CA ASP A 148 -12.13 -15.29 -0.21
C ASP A 148 -13.05 -15.17 1.02
N VAL A 149 -12.47 -15.23 2.23
CA VAL A 149 -13.22 -15.09 3.49
C VAL A 149 -13.43 -13.63 3.88
N VAL A 150 -12.51 -12.75 3.49
CA VAL A 150 -12.55 -11.32 3.80
C VAL A 150 -13.67 -10.62 3.03
N LYS A 151 -14.40 -9.72 3.69
CA LYS A 151 -15.37 -8.84 3.03
C LYS A 151 -14.64 -7.68 2.35
N TRP A 152 -14.86 -7.50 1.05
CA TRP A 152 -14.24 -6.42 0.26
C TRP A 152 -15.27 -5.36 -0.11
N GLU A 153 -14.96 -4.11 0.22
CA GLU A 153 -15.79 -2.95 -0.10
C GLU A 153 -14.97 -1.86 -0.83
N PRO A 154 -15.23 -1.59 -2.11
CA PRO A 154 -16.20 -2.25 -2.98
C PRO A 154 -15.82 -3.68 -3.35
N SER A 155 -16.79 -4.48 -3.79
CA SER A 155 -16.63 -5.91 -4.08
C SER A 155 -15.54 -6.22 -5.10
N TYR A 156 -15.27 -5.35 -6.07
CA TYR A 156 -14.23 -5.57 -7.09
C TYR A 156 -12.80 -5.58 -6.52
N GLY A 157 -12.59 -5.05 -5.30
CA GLY A 157 -11.27 -5.03 -4.64
C GLY A 157 -10.65 -6.43 -4.51
N ILE A 158 -11.49 -7.46 -4.37
CA ILE A 158 -11.06 -8.86 -4.30
C ILE A 158 -10.26 -9.30 -5.54
N HIS A 159 -10.70 -8.90 -6.74
CA HIS A 159 -10.04 -9.30 -7.98
C HIS A 159 -8.64 -8.68 -8.09
N ARG A 160 -8.51 -7.43 -7.62
CA ARG A 160 -7.25 -6.69 -7.63
C ARG A 160 -6.22 -7.35 -6.71
N ILE A 161 -6.59 -7.67 -5.47
CA ILE A 161 -5.66 -8.32 -4.53
C ILE A 161 -5.33 -9.75 -4.97
N LYS A 162 -6.31 -10.52 -5.51
CA LYS A 162 -6.08 -11.89 -5.99
C LYS A 162 -5.07 -11.92 -7.12
N GLY A 163 -5.25 -11.08 -8.14
CA GLY A 163 -4.31 -10.99 -9.26
C GLY A 163 -2.89 -10.65 -8.79
N MET A 164 -2.77 -9.77 -7.79
CA MET A 164 -1.47 -9.40 -7.22
C MET A 164 -0.82 -10.53 -6.41
N VAL A 165 -1.60 -11.35 -5.68
CA VAL A 165 -1.07 -12.48 -4.90
C VAL A 165 -0.73 -13.68 -5.79
N GLN A 166 -1.53 -13.94 -6.84
CA GLN A 166 -1.32 -15.05 -7.77
C GLN A 166 0.07 -14.98 -8.43
N GLY A 167 0.44 -13.82 -8.98
CA GLY A 167 1.71 -13.61 -9.66
C GLY A 167 2.86 -13.11 -8.77
N ARG A 168 2.69 -13.07 -7.45
CA ARG A 168 3.70 -12.47 -6.56
C ARG A 168 4.97 -13.35 -6.48
N PRO A 169 6.18 -12.79 -6.69
CA PRO A 169 7.43 -13.50 -6.40
C PRO A 169 7.72 -13.55 -4.89
N ASP A 170 8.84 -14.17 -4.50
CA ASP A 170 9.35 -14.09 -3.13
C ASP A 170 9.58 -12.64 -2.72
N TRP A 171 9.31 -12.34 -1.45
CA TRP A 171 9.39 -10.97 -0.95
C TRP A 171 10.77 -10.68 -0.38
N CYS A 172 11.56 -9.86 -1.10
CA CYS A 172 12.82 -9.31 -0.61
C CYS A 172 12.58 -8.41 0.61
N LEU A 173 12.97 -8.88 1.80
CA LEU A 173 12.83 -8.19 3.08
C LEU A 173 14.01 -7.27 3.38
N SER A 174 15.22 -7.59 2.98
CA SER A 174 16.40 -6.79 3.33
C SER A 174 16.52 -5.47 2.58
N ARG A 175 17.08 -4.46 3.25
CA ARG A 175 17.47 -3.17 2.68
C ARG A 175 18.80 -2.73 3.28
N GLN A 176 19.72 -2.28 2.43
CA GLN A 176 21.03 -1.75 2.82
C GLN A 176 20.87 -0.27 3.21
N ARG A 177 20.26 -0.02 4.36
CA ARG A 177 19.90 1.32 4.86
C ARG A 177 20.15 1.39 6.37
N HIS A 178 20.31 2.61 6.88
CA HIS A 178 20.63 2.84 8.30
C HIS A 178 19.41 3.04 9.20
N TRP A 179 18.20 3.21 8.65
CA TRP A 179 17.00 3.54 9.43
C TRP A 179 15.87 2.53 9.21
N GLY A 180 15.70 1.63 10.16
CA GLY A 180 14.60 0.66 10.26
C GLY A 180 14.93 -0.47 11.24
N ALA A 181 14.02 -1.44 11.35
CA ALA A 181 14.22 -2.59 12.21
C ALA A 181 15.37 -3.48 11.67
N PRO A 182 16.34 -3.90 12.51
CA PRO A 182 17.44 -4.74 12.05
C PRO A 182 16.95 -6.15 11.67
N ILE A 183 17.59 -6.75 10.67
CA ILE A 183 17.53 -8.21 10.49
C ILE A 183 18.50 -8.80 11.52
N ALA A 184 17.97 -9.26 12.65
CA ALA A 184 18.77 -9.67 13.81
C ALA A 184 19.34 -11.09 13.65
N VAL A 185 20.27 -11.26 12.71
CA VAL A 185 20.96 -12.52 12.42
C VAL A 185 22.46 -12.36 12.70
N LEU A 186 23.07 -13.41 13.26
CA LEU A 186 24.52 -13.52 13.39
C LEU A 186 25.04 -14.58 12.43
N PHE A 187 26.13 -14.30 11.69
CA PHE A 187 26.81 -15.26 10.83
C PHE A 187 28.07 -15.78 11.50
N CYS A 188 28.35 -17.08 11.37
CA CYS A 188 29.61 -17.64 11.84
C CYS A 188 30.77 -17.15 10.98
N LYS A 189 31.78 -16.48 11.56
CA LYS A 189 32.92 -15.93 10.80
C LYS A 189 33.72 -17.00 10.03
N LYS A 190 33.67 -18.26 10.47
CA LYS A 190 34.44 -19.37 9.88
C LYS A 190 33.77 -19.97 8.64
N CYS A 191 32.44 -20.05 8.60
CA CYS A 191 31.74 -20.74 7.51
C CYS A 191 30.53 -19.97 6.95
N GLN A 192 30.27 -18.76 7.41
CA GLN A 192 29.17 -17.88 6.98
C GLN A 192 27.76 -18.45 7.20
N GLU A 193 27.63 -19.52 7.99
CA GLU A 193 26.33 -20.09 8.34
C GLU A 193 25.61 -19.18 9.34
N PRO A 194 24.32 -18.84 9.13
CA PRO A 194 23.54 -18.08 10.10
C PRO A 194 23.31 -18.87 11.39
N LEU A 195 23.47 -18.20 12.52
CA LEU A 195 23.18 -18.73 13.85
C LEU A 195 21.67 -18.82 14.04
N SER A 196 21.13 -20.02 13.89
CA SER A 196 19.74 -20.34 14.16
C SER A 196 19.63 -21.14 15.46
N HIS A 197 19.28 -20.48 16.57
CA HIS A 197 19.11 -21.14 17.87
C HIS A 197 18.03 -20.45 18.73
N PRO A 198 17.09 -21.19 19.36
CA PRO A 198 16.00 -20.59 20.16
C PRO A 198 16.47 -19.65 21.27
N ASP A 199 17.57 -19.99 21.97
CA ASP A 199 18.15 -19.11 23.00
C ASP A 199 18.71 -17.80 22.42
N PHE A 200 19.20 -17.81 21.18
CA PHE A 200 19.62 -16.60 20.49
C PHE A 200 18.40 -15.74 20.14
N ASP A 201 17.35 -16.34 19.56
CA ASP A 201 16.11 -15.64 19.23
C ASP A 201 15.51 -14.96 20.47
N LYS A 202 15.47 -15.67 21.59
CA LYS A 202 14.99 -15.12 22.87
C LYS A 202 15.85 -13.94 23.33
N LYS A 203 17.18 -14.05 23.28
CA LYS A 203 18.09 -12.96 23.65
C LYS A 203 17.88 -11.72 22.78
N VAL A 204 17.70 -11.89 21.48
CA VAL A 204 17.42 -10.80 20.55
C VAL A 204 16.08 -10.13 20.89
N VAL A 205 15.02 -10.92 21.13
CA VAL A 205 13.71 -10.38 21.52
C VAL A 205 13.79 -9.60 22.83
N ASP A 206 14.46 -10.17 23.84
CA ASP A 206 14.63 -9.52 25.15
C ASP A 206 15.44 -8.23 25.02
N LEU A 207 16.53 -8.24 24.26
CA LEU A 207 17.37 -7.07 23.97
C LEU A 207 16.56 -5.94 23.32
N ILE A 208 15.80 -6.25 22.26
CA ILE A 208 15.00 -5.26 21.54
C ILE A 208 13.86 -4.74 22.43
N ARG A 209 13.28 -5.58 23.28
CA ARG A 209 12.21 -5.18 24.20
C ARG A 209 12.70 -4.23 25.31
N THR A 210 13.92 -4.42 25.82
CA THR A 210 14.45 -3.63 26.93
C THR A 210 15.18 -2.37 26.47
N GLU A 211 15.96 -2.45 25.39
CA GLU A 211 16.85 -1.38 24.95
C GLU A 211 16.48 -0.80 23.57
N GLY A 212 15.47 -1.37 22.90
CA GLY A 212 15.02 -0.94 21.58
C GLY A 212 15.89 -1.48 20.43
N THR A 213 15.49 -1.19 19.19
CA THR A 213 16.19 -1.69 17.99
C THR A 213 17.61 -1.15 17.83
N ASN A 214 17.89 0.04 18.38
CA ASN A 214 19.23 0.64 18.36
C ASN A 214 20.28 -0.21 19.09
N ALA A 215 19.86 -1.06 20.03
CA ALA A 215 20.76 -1.90 20.80
C ALA A 215 21.51 -2.92 19.93
N TRP A 216 20.90 -3.37 18.82
CA TRP A 216 21.56 -4.24 17.84
C TRP A 216 22.82 -3.60 17.23
N TYR A 217 22.76 -2.30 16.96
CA TYR A 217 23.89 -1.56 16.39
C TYR A 217 24.91 -1.15 17.46
N ALA A 218 24.44 -0.78 18.64
CA ALA A 218 25.28 -0.27 19.72
C ALA A 218 26.12 -1.37 20.40
N LYS A 219 25.58 -2.59 20.56
CA LYS A 219 26.26 -3.70 21.24
C LYS A 219 27.11 -4.52 20.27
N SER A 220 28.23 -5.03 20.76
CA SER A 220 29.03 -6.03 20.06
C SER A 220 28.37 -7.41 20.07
N GLU A 221 28.80 -8.30 19.17
CA GLU A 221 28.35 -9.69 19.09
C GLU A 221 28.57 -10.43 20.42
N LYS A 222 29.69 -10.16 21.10
CA LYS A 222 30.02 -10.74 22.40
C LYS A 222 29.07 -10.27 23.50
N GLU A 223 28.64 -9.02 23.47
CA GLU A 223 27.65 -8.49 24.42
C GLU A 223 26.26 -9.08 24.19
N ILE A 224 25.85 -9.23 22.92
CA ILE A 224 24.57 -9.87 22.54
C ILE A 224 24.57 -11.34 22.98
N LEU A 225 25.68 -12.05 22.78
CA LEU A 225 25.87 -13.45 23.15
C LEU A 225 26.31 -13.66 24.60
N ALA A 226 26.40 -12.60 25.42
CA ALA A 226 26.92 -12.70 26.78
C ALA A 226 26.13 -13.72 27.60
N GLY A 227 26.85 -14.60 28.32
CA GLY A 227 26.25 -15.69 29.10
C GLY A 227 25.63 -16.82 28.28
N SER A 228 25.94 -16.90 26.97
CA SER A 228 25.57 -18.04 26.12
C SER A 228 26.79 -18.92 25.82
N SER A 229 26.56 -20.23 25.69
CA SER A 229 27.56 -21.19 25.19
C SER A 229 27.26 -21.59 23.74
N LEU A 230 26.73 -20.65 22.95
CA LEU A 230 26.29 -20.91 21.58
C LEU A 230 27.49 -21.08 20.66
N SER A 231 27.46 -22.15 19.87
CA SER A 231 28.42 -22.43 18.81
C SER A 231 27.68 -22.62 17.48
N CYS A 232 28.39 -22.40 16.38
CA CYS A 232 27.86 -22.67 15.04
C CYS A 232 27.52 -24.17 14.92
N SER A 233 26.29 -24.46 14.52
CA SER A 233 25.79 -25.83 14.31
C SER A 233 26.60 -26.60 13.26
N HIS A 234 27.17 -25.90 12.29
CA HIS A 234 27.91 -26.52 11.18
C HIS A 234 29.40 -26.76 11.48
N CYS A 235 30.10 -25.77 12.04
CA CYS A 235 31.57 -25.84 12.20
C CYS A 235 32.09 -25.71 13.64
N GLN A 236 31.18 -25.61 14.62
CA GLN A 236 31.48 -25.40 16.05
C GLN A 236 32.27 -24.12 16.35
N GLY A 237 32.31 -23.16 15.40
CA GLY A 237 32.89 -21.85 15.62
C GLY A 237 32.13 -21.04 16.68
N THR A 238 32.85 -20.24 17.46
CA THR A 238 32.30 -19.40 18.55
C THR A 238 32.39 -17.90 18.23
N GLU A 239 32.93 -17.54 17.08
CA GLU A 239 33.02 -16.16 16.60
C GLU A 239 31.95 -15.89 15.54
N PHE A 240 31.25 -14.78 15.72
CA PHE A 240 30.13 -14.37 14.89
C PHE A 240 30.27 -12.92 14.43
N GLU A 241 29.57 -12.56 13.38
CA GLU A 241 29.40 -11.19 12.88
C GLU A 241 27.92 -10.87 12.63
N LYS A 242 27.53 -9.61 12.83
CA LYS A 242 26.14 -9.17 12.65
C LYS A 242 25.78 -8.97 11.19
N GLU A 243 24.56 -9.38 10.86
CA GLU A 243 23.82 -8.78 9.76
C GLU A 243 23.57 -7.28 10.04
N MET A 244 23.81 -6.46 9.03
CA MET A 244 23.69 -5.00 9.09
C MET A 244 22.53 -4.47 8.24
N ASP A 245 21.90 -5.34 7.45
CA ASP A 245 20.67 -5.02 6.73
C ASP A 245 19.48 -4.79 7.67
N ILE A 246 18.57 -3.93 7.21
CA ILE A 246 17.29 -3.69 7.86
C ILE A 246 16.15 -4.36 7.11
N LEU A 247 15.03 -4.53 7.80
CA LEU A 247 13.77 -4.97 7.22
C LEU A 247 13.15 -3.86 6.35
N ASP A 248 12.41 -4.32 5.33
CA ASP A 248 11.56 -3.51 4.47
C ASP A 248 10.49 -2.82 5.31
N VAL A 249 10.24 -1.53 5.07
CA VAL A 249 9.23 -0.75 5.81
C VAL A 249 7.81 -1.30 5.63
N TRP A 250 7.58 -2.04 4.55
CA TRP A 250 6.33 -2.78 4.34
C TRP A 250 6.16 -3.97 5.28
N PHE A 251 7.25 -4.54 5.79
CA PHE A 251 7.21 -5.56 6.83
C PHE A 251 6.83 -4.93 8.17
N ASP A 252 7.44 -3.80 8.54
CA ASP A 252 7.13 -3.05 9.77
C ASP A 252 5.63 -2.71 9.85
N SER A 253 5.10 -2.10 8.79
CA SER A 253 3.66 -1.82 8.69
C SER A 253 2.83 -3.09 8.57
N GLY A 254 3.33 -4.10 7.85
CA GLY A 254 2.69 -5.40 7.65
C GLY A 254 2.40 -6.13 8.95
N VAL A 255 3.27 -6.04 9.95
CA VAL A 255 3.09 -6.67 11.26
C VAL A 255 2.34 -5.80 12.29
N SER A 256 1.75 -4.68 11.86
CA SER A 256 1.01 -3.79 12.77
C SER A 256 -0.17 -4.48 13.47
N TRP A 257 -0.84 -5.44 12.81
CA TRP A 257 -1.89 -6.25 13.46
C TRP A 257 -1.35 -6.98 14.70
N HIS A 258 -0.11 -7.45 14.67
CA HIS A 258 0.52 -8.11 15.81
C HIS A 258 0.95 -7.07 16.84
N ALA A 259 1.71 -6.07 16.40
CA ALA A 259 2.31 -5.06 17.27
C ALA A 259 1.28 -4.16 17.97
N VAL A 260 0.08 -4.00 17.40
CA VAL A 260 -0.92 -3.03 17.84
C VAL A 260 -2.18 -3.73 18.37
N ILE A 261 -2.81 -4.60 17.58
CA ILE A 261 -4.10 -5.21 17.93
C ILE A 261 -3.90 -6.38 18.91
N GLU A 262 -2.95 -7.27 18.66
CA GLU A 262 -2.72 -8.44 19.52
C GLU A 262 -1.99 -8.13 20.83
N GLN A 263 -1.15 -7.10 20.86
CA GLN A 263 -0.55 -6.61 22.11
C GLN A 263 -1.58 -5.93 23.05
N HIS A 264 -2.87 -5.94 22.70
CA HIS A 264 -3.96 -5.36 23.49
C HIS A 264 -3.69 -3.91 23.89
N LEU A 265 -3.01 -3.14 23.02
CA LEU A 265 -2.81 -1.71 23.23
C LEU A 265 -4.14 -0.93 23.26
N PHE A 266 -5.22 -1.57 22.80
CA PHE A 266 -6.59 -1.07 22.84
C PHE A 266 -7.49 -2.06 23.60
N ASN A 267 -8.21 -1.56 24.60
CA ASN A 267 -9.21 -2.31 25.38
C ASN A 267 -10.56 -1.57 25.25
N PRO A 268 -11.66 -2.24 24.84
CA PRO A 268 -11.83 -3.68 24.60
C PRO A 268 -11.20 -4.20 23.30
N LYS A 269 -10.93 -5.51 23.26
CA LYS A 269 -10.53 -6.23 22.05
C LYS A 269 -11.59 -6.02 20.95
N PRO A 270 -11.20 -5.71 19.71
CA PRO A 270 -12.16 -5.46 18.64
C PRO A 270 -12.98 -6.73 18.31
N LEU A 271 -14.28 -6.55 18.10
CA LEU A 271 -15.19 -7.61 17.62
C LEU A 271 -14.93 -7.95 16.14
N SER A 272 -14.50 -6.95 15.37
CA SER A 272 -14.10 -7.08 13.97
C SER A 272 -13.04 -6.04 13.63
N VAL A 273 -12.16 -6.36 12.69
CA VAL A 273 -11.10 -5.48 12.21
C VAL A 273 -11.38 -5.07 10.77
N MET A 274 -11.52 -3.77 10.54
CA MET A 274 -11.58 -3.18 9.20
C MET A 274 -10.25 -2.50 8.86
N TYR A 275 -9.71 -2.78 7.69
CA TYR A 275 -8.65 -1.96 7.07
C TYR A 275 -9.31 -1.01 6.06
N LEU A 276 -9.03 0.30 6.17
CA LEU A 276 -9.58 1.34 5.32
C LEU A 276 -8.44 2.19 4.77
N GLU A 277 -8.11 2.05 3.49
CA GLU A 277 -7.02 2.81 2.87
C GLU A 277 -7.24 3.03 1.35
N GLY A 278 -6.35 3.82 0.74
CA GLY A 278 -6.35 4.10 -0.69
C GLY A 278 -6.09 2.86 -1.56
N SER A 279 -6.52 2.94 -2.82
CA SER A 279 -6.42 1.81 -3.76
C SER A 279 -4.99 1.31 -4.03
N ASP A 280 -3.97 2.12 -3.81
CA ASP A 280 -2.56 1.75 -3.87
C ASP A 280 -2.18 0.68 -2.84
N GLN A 281 -2.89 0.59 -1.71
CA GLN A 281 -2.58 -0.35 -0.64
C GLN A 281 -2.88 -1.82 -0.97
N HIS A 282 -3.55 -2.10 -2.09
CA HIS A 282 -3.61 -3.46 -2.64
C HIS A 282 -2.23 -4.03 -2.97
N ARG A 283 -1.28 -3.17 -3.38
CA ARG A 283 0.13 -3.55 -3.61
C ARG A 283 1.02 -3.32 -2.38
N GLY A 284 0.51 -2.55 -1.42
CA GLY A 284 1.21 -2.18 -0.19
C GLY A 284 0.61 -2.90 1.00
N TRP A 285 0.08 -2.12 1.94
CA TRP A 285 -0.22 -2.55 3.29
C TRP A 285 -1.21 -3.72 3.40
N PHE A 286 -2.25 -3.79 2.55
CA PHE A 286 -3.20 -4.91 2.60
C PHE A 286 -2.48 -6.24 2.35
N GLN A 287 -1.66 -6.30 1.31
CA GLN A 287 -0.91 -7.50 0.96
C GLN A 287 0.20 -7.79 1.97
N THR A 288 0.94 -6.76 2.40
CA THR A 288 2.09 -6.92 3.30
C THR A 288 1.66 -7.21 4.73
N SER A 289 0.42 -6.92 5.12
CA SER A 289 -0.19 -7.42 6.34
C SER A 289 -0.74 -8.84 6.21
N LEU A 290 -1.35 -9.17 5.07
CA LEU A 290 -1.89 -10.51 4.81
C LEU A 290 -0.82 -11.59 4.90
N ILE A 291 0.33 -11.39 4.25
CA ILE A 291 1.42 -12.37 4.16
C ILE A 291 1.90 -12.84 5.56
N PRO A 292 2.45 -11.97 6.43
CA PRO A 292 2.93 -12.41 7.74
C PRO A 292 1.80 -12.94 8.63
N SER A 293 0.60 -12.38 8.52
CA SER A 293 -0.57 -12.85 9.27
C SER A 293 -0.93 -14.30 8.94
N VAL A 294 -1.06 -14.61 7.66
CA VAL A 294 -1.39 -15.97 7.21
C VAL A 294 -0.23 -16.93 7.45
N SER A 295 1.02 -16.47 7.29
CA SER A 295 2.21 -17.28 7.59
C SER A 295 2.27 -17.70 9.06
N LEU A 296 1.94 -16.79 10.00
CA LEU A 296 2.05 -17.06 11.44
C LEU A 296 0.78 -17.66 12.04
N ARG A 297 -0.40 -17.25 11.56
CA ARG A 297 -1.70 -17.56 12.19
C ARG A 297 -2.64 -18.37 11.32
N ASN A 298 -2.31 -18.56 10.03
CA ASN A 298 -3.23 -19.11 9.03
C ASN A 298 -4.57 -18.33 8.96
N LYS A 299 -4.54 -17.02 9.23
CA LYS A 299 -5.73 -16.16 9.15
C LYS A 299 -5.37 -14.78 8.58
N ALA A 300 -6.27 -14.15 7.83
CA ALA A 300 -6.15 -12.73 7.48
C ALA A 300 -6.15 -11.81 8.73
N PRO A 301 -5.46 -10.65 8.67
CA PRO A 301 -5.40 -9.72 9.80
C PRO A 301 -6.60 -8.78 9.91
N TYR A 302 -7.50 -8.83 8.94
CA TYR A 302 -8.71 -8.01 8.82
C TYR A 302 -9.88 -8.90 8.42
N ASP A 303 -11.09 -8.54 8.85
CA ASP A 303 -12.33 -9.19 8.42
C ASP A 303 -13.00 -8.41 7.27
N VAL A 304 -12.77 -7.10 7.21
CA VAL A 304 -13.28 -6.21 6.16
C VAL A 304 -12.14 -5.36 5.61
N VAL A 305 -12.05 -5.24 4.28
CA VAL A 305 -11.19 -4.26 3.61
C VAL A 305 -12.05 -3.27 2.86
N MET A 306 -11.99 -2.01 3.28
CA MET A 306 -12.59 -0.90 2.56
C MET A 306 -11.51 -0.14 1.80
N THR A 307 -11.74 0.10 0.52
CA THR A 307 -10.83 0.86 -0.33
C THR A 307 -11.48 2.11 -0.85
N HIS A 308 -10.75 3.22 -0.83
CA HIS A 308 -11.17 4.46 -1.49
C HIS A 308 -10.24 4.89 -2.64
N GLY A 309 -10.77 5.69 -3.55
CA GLY A 309 -10.02 6.37 -4.60
C GLY A 309 -9.13 7.49 -4.07
N PHE A 310 -8.35 8.09 -4.97
CA PHE A 310 -7.50 9.22 -4.66
C PHE A 310 -8.27 10.53 -4.72
N VAL A 311 -7.81 11.52 -3.94
CA VAL A 311 -8.29 12.90 -4.08
C VAL A 311 -7.63 13.52 -5.31
N VAL A 312 -8.46 14.00 -6.23
CA VAL A 312 -8.07 14.66 -7.49
C VAL A 312 -8.66 16.06 -7.57
N ASP A 313 -8.09 16.91 -8.43
CA ASP A 313 -8.63 18.25 -8.64
C ASP A 313 -10.04 18.24 -9.29
N GLY A 314 -10.69 19.40 -9.37
CA GLY A 314 -12.02 19.52 -9.97
C GLY A 314 -12.14 19.01 -11.42
N LYS A 315 -11.01 18.88 -12.14
CA LYS A 315 -10.93 18.34 -13.51
C LYS A 315 -10.55 16.86 -13.55
N GLY A 316 -10.40 16.20 -12.40
CA GLY A 316 -9.99 14.80 -12.30
C GLY A 316 -8.49 14.56 -12.47
N ARG A 317 -7.64 15.60 -12.36
CA ARG A 317 -6.19 15.46 -12.49
C ARG A 317 -5.57 15.24 -11.11
N LYS A 318 -4.51 14.43 -11.07
CA LYS A 318 -3.67 14.27 -9.87
C LYS A 318 -3.25 15.63 -9.33
N MET A 319 -3.32 15.84 -8.03
CA MET A 319 -2.86 17.07 -7.42
C MET A 319 -1.32 17.10 -7.34
N SER A 320 -0.70 18.20 -7.72
CA SER A 320 0.74 18.44 -7.51
C SER A 320 1.04 19.90 -7.24
N LYS A 321 2.03 20.16 -6.37
CA LYS A 321 2.47 21.53 -6.05
C LYS A 321 2.92 22.28 -7.32
N SER A 322 3.57 21.60 -8.26
CA SER A 322 4.01 22.18 -9.52
C SER A 322 2.88 22.63 -10.45
N MET A 323 1.72 21.98 -10.39
CA MET A 323 0.53 22.36 -11.17
C MET A 323 -0.35 23.40 -10.47
N GLY A 324 -0.03 23.78 -9.23
CA GLY A 324 -0.81 24.75 -8.45
C GLY A 324 -2.25 24.33 -8.16
N ASN A 325 -2.60 23.05 -8.33
CA ASN A 325 -3.96 22.51 -8.18
C ASN A 325 -4.16 21.77 -6.85
N VAL A 326 -3.27 21.96 -5.88
CA VAL A 326 -3.36 21.36 -4.55
C VAL A 326 -4.26 22.22 -3.67
N MET A 327 -5.15 21.58 -2.93
CA MET A 327 -5.82 22.19 -1.78
C MET A 327 -5.49 21.40 -0.54
N LEU A 328 -4.94 22.07 0.47
CA LEU A 328 -4.54 21.41 1.70
C LEU A 328 -5.73 21.31 2.66
N PRO A 329 -5.93 20.18 3.35
CA PRO A 329 -6.99 20.03 4.34
C PRO A 329 -7.01 21.15 5.39
N GLN A 330 -5.83 21.56 5.88
CA GLN A 330 -5.73 22.62 6.89
C GLN A 330 -6.22 23.97 6.38
N GLU A 331 -5.97 24.32 5.12
CA GLU A 331 -6.47 25.57 4.53
C GLU A 331 -8.00 25.59 4.47
N ILE A 332 -8.61 24.45 4.12
CA ILE A 332 -10.06 24.28 4.09
C ILE A 332 -10.63 24.37 5.52
N ILE A 333 -10.01 23.68 6.48
CA ILE A 333 -10.44 23.68 7.89
C ILE A 333 -10.37 25.09 8.47
N HIS A 334 -9.27 25.82 8.27
CA HIS A 334 -9.13 27.19 8.76
C HIS A 334 -10.14 28.15 8.14
N LYS A 335 -10.43 27.99 6.84
CA LYS A 335 -11.31 28.91 6.12
C LYS A 335 -12.80 28.61 6.31
N TYR A 336 -13.18 27.34 6.34
CA TYR A 336 -14.58 26.91 6.27
C TYR A 336 -15.02 26.02 7.44
N GLY A 337 -14.08 25.53 8.26
CA GLY A 337 -14.34 24.60 9.36
C GLY A 337 -14.21 23.13 8.96
N ALA A 338 -13.93 22.28 9.94
CA ALA A 338 -13.74 20.84 9.73
C ALA A 338 -14.99 20.13 9.19
N ASP A 339 -16.18 20.56 9.60
CA ASP A 339 -17.43 19.93 9.17
C ASP A 339 -17.69 20.10 7.67
N ILE A 340 -17.23 21.18 7.05
CA ILE A 340 -17.35 21.36 5.59
C ILE A 340 -16.50 20.32 4.87
N LEU A 341 -15.29 20.04 5.36
CA LEU A 341 -14.45 18.98 4.81
C LEU A 341 -15.07 17.59 5.05
N ARG A 342 -15.61 17.34 6.25
CA ARG A 342 -16.28 16.06 6.58
C ARG A 342 -17.53 15.82 5.73
N LEU A 343 -18.34 16.85 5.51
CA LEU A 343 -19.51 16.78 4.63
C LEU A 343 -19.10 16.52 3.19
N TRP A 344 -18.05 17.18 2.69
CA TRP A 344 -17.52 16.87 1.36
C TRP A 344 -17.09 15.40 1.23
N VAL A 345 -16.36 14.87 2.22
CA VAL A 345 -15.97 13.44 2.24
C VAL A 345 -17.21 12.56 2.21
N ALA A 346 -18.17 12.80 3.11
CA ALA A 346 -19.37 11.98 3.20
C ALA A 346 -20.28 12.09 1.97
N MET A 347 -20.27 13.22 1.25
CA MET A 347 -21.02 13.40 0.00
C MET A 347 -20.35 12.75 -1.21
N SER A 348 -19.06 12.42 -1.10
CA SER A 348 -18.31 11.85 -2.21
C SER A 348 -18.52 10.34 -2.28
N ASP A 349 -18.71 9.82 -3.49
CA ASP A 349 -18.60 8.37 -3.70
C ASP A 349 -17.11 8.00 -3.66
N TYR A 350 -16.69 7.41 -2.54
CA TYR A 350 -15.28 7.09 -2.29
C TYR A 350 -14.79 5.90 -3.12
N SER A 351 -15.68 5.10 -3.73
CA SER A 351 -15.27 3.94 -4.53
C SER A 351 -14.42 4.35 -5.73
N GLU A 352 -14.62 5.57 -6.22
CA GLU A 352 -13.88 6.20 -7.31
C GLU A 352 -12.96 7.31 -6.82
N ASP A 353 -12.14 7.87 -7.72
CA ASP A 353 -11.36 9.07 -7.42
C ASP A 353 -12.27 10.26 -7.09
N VAL A 354 -12.05 10.88 -5.93
CA VAL A 354 -12.91 11.94 -5.39
C VAL A 354 -12.42 13.32 -5.79
N ARG A 355 -13.31 14.13 -6.36
CA ARG A 355 -12.98 15.48 -6.87
C ARG A 355 -13.10 16.52 -5.77
N LEU A 356 -12.11 17.40 -5.70
CA LEU A 356 -12.09 18.54 -4.80
C LEU A 356 -11.82 19.84 -5.59
N SER A 357 -12.71 20.82 -5.46
CA SER A 357 -12.57 22.17 -6.03
C SER A 357 -13.23 23.22 -5.13
N GLN A 358 -12.92 24.51 -5.33
CA GLN A 358 -13.62 25.59 -4.61
C GLN A 358 -15.12 25.63 -4.92
N ASP A 359 -15.53 25.31 -6.15
CA ASP A 359 -16.94 25.27 -6.54
C ASP A 359 -17.69 24.14 -5.83
N ILE A 360 -17.06 22.96 -5.73
CA ILE A 360 -17.61 21.84 -4.96
C ILE A 360 -17.74 22.21 -3.48
N LEU A 361 -16.70 22.83 -2.89
CA LEU A 361 -16.75 23.28 -1.49
C LEU A 361 -17.85 24.33 -1.27
N LYS A 362 -18.04 25.26 -2.20
CA LYS A 362 -19.12 26.25 -2.13
C LYS A 362 -20.49 25.57 -2.09
N HIS A 363 -20.71 24.56 -2.93
CA HIS A 363 -21.94 23.77 -2.91
C HIS A 363 -22.16 23.06 -1.56
N VAL A 364 -21.12 22.47 -0.99
CA VAL A 364 -21.17 21.83 0.34
C VAL A 364 -21.51 22.86 1.44
N ILE A 365 -20.94 24.07 1.37
CA ILE A 365 -21.24 25.16 2.31
C ILE A 365 -22.71 25.58 2.22
N ASP A 366 -23.28 25.66 1.01
CA ASP A 366 -24.68 26.04 0.82
C ASP A 366 -25.63 24.98 1.40
N ILE A 367 -25.30 23.69 1.25
CA ILE A 367 -26.01 22.58 1.91
C ILE A 367 -25.91 22.71 3.43
N TYR A 368 -24.69 22.86 3.97
CA TYR A 368 -24.48 23.02 5.41
C TYR A 368 -25.30 24.17 5.99
N ARG A 369 -25.28 25.34 5.35
CA ARG A 369 -26.04 26.53 5.78
C ARG A 369 -27.54 26.28 5.77
N ARG A 370 -28.06 25.60 4.76
CA ARG A 370 -29.48 25.23 4.68
C ARG A 370 -29.87 24.34 5.84
N SER A 371 -29.14 23.25 6.06
CA SER A 371 -29.39 22.31 7.17
C SER A 371 -29.33 23.02 8.51
N ARG A 372 -28.30 23.86 8.73
CA ARG A 372 -28.16 24.67 9.94
C ARG A 372 -29.35 25.61 10.17
N ASN A 373 -29.86 26.25 9.12
CA ASN A 373 -31.02 27.14 9.22
C ASN A 373 -32.31 26.39 9.55
N ILE A 374 -32.48 25.18 9.01
CA ILE A 374 -33.62 24.30 9.35
C ILE A 374 -33.56 23.90 10.81
N PHE A 375 -32.41 23.40 11.30
CA PHE A 375 -32.25 23.08 12.72
C PHE A 375 -32.45 24.29 13.62
N ARG A 376 -31.96 25.47 13.22
CA ARG A 376 -32.21 26.72 13.96
C ARG A 376 -33.71 27.03 14.03
N PHE A 377 -34.45 26.86 12.94
CA PHE A 377 -35.91 27.05 12.93
C PHE A 377 -36.61 26.08 13.87
N LEU A 378 -36.28 24.78 13.82
CA LEU A 378 -36.85 23.78 14.72
C LEU A 378 -36.59 24.15 16.18
N LEU A 379 -35.33 24.40 16.55
CA LEU A 379 -34.93 24.77 17.91
C LEU A 379 -35.62 26.03 18.43
N GLN A 380 -35.77 27.05 17.58
CA GLN A 380 -36.48 28.28 17.95
C GLN A 380 -37.97 28.02 18.21
N ASN A 381 -38.58 27.12 17.44
CA ASN A 381 -40.00 26.80 17.59
C ASN A 381 -40.27 25.72 18.64
N THR A 382 -39.24 25.17 19.30
CA THR A 382 -39.38 24.25 20.43
C THR A 382 -38.80 24.81 21.73
N SER A 383 -38.46 26.11 21.79
CA SER A 383 -37.79 26.69 22.97
C SER A 383 -38.65 26.70 24.24
N ASP A 384 -39.99 26.70 24.09
CA ASP A 384 -40.97 26.63 25.17
C ASP A 384 -41.59 25.22 25.31
N PHE A 385 -41.12 24.25 24.54
CA PHE A 385 -41.61 22.88 24.58
C PHE A 385 -40.90 22.09 25.67
N LYS A 386 -41.68 21.47 26.55
CA LYS A 386 -41.20 20.56 27.58
C LYS A 386 -41.81 19.19 27.37
N LYS A 387 -40.96 18.18 27.13
CA LYS A 387 -41.36 16.81 26.77
C LYS A 387 -42.41 16.23 27.73
N ASP A 388 -42.18 16.32 29.04
CA ASP A 388 -43.02 15.66 30.04
C ASP A 388 -44.39 16.33 30.22
N GLU A 389 -44.53 17.60 29.78
CA GLU A 389 -45.77 18.38 29.92
C GLU A 389 -46.56 18.47 28.60
N HIS A 390 -45.87 18.47 27.46
CA HIS A 390 -46.45 18.91 26.18
C HIS A 390 -46.49 17.85 25.08
N ILE A 391 -45.89 16.68 25.28
CA ILE A 391 -45.93 15.61 24.27
C ILE A 391 -47.37 15.11 24.10
N ILE A 392 -47.82 15.05 22.85
CA ILE A 392 -49.17 14.60 22.50
C ILE A 392 -49.08 13.18 21.89
N PRO A 393 -50.01 12.26 22.22
CA PRO A 393 -50.07 10.93 21.59
C PRO A 393 -50.21 10.99 20.07
N LEU A 394 -49.64 10.01 19.37
CA LEU A 394 -49.62 9.97 17.89
C LEU A 394 -51.02 10.06 17.27
N GLU A 395 -52.04 9.50 17.92
CA GLU A 395 -53.43 9.48 17.46
C GLU A 395 -54.10 10.87 17.54
N GLN A 396 -53.57 11.75 18.38
CA GLN A 396 -54.06 13.11 18.60
C GLN A 396 -53.27 14.16 17.82
N LEU A 397 -52.19 13.76 17.13
CA LEU A 397 -51.45 14.64 16.25
C LEU A 397 -52.25 14.99 14.99
N GLY A 398 -52.05 16.22 14.51
CA GLY A 398 -52.59 16.68 13.23
C GLY A 398 -52.10 15.83 12.05
N GLU A 399 -52.89 15.76 10.99
CA GLU A 399 -52.57 14.92 9.82
C GLU A 399 -51.22 15.28 9.17
N MET A 400 -50.89 16.57 9.09
CA MET A 400 -49.60 17.03 8.56
C MET A 400 -48.42 16.64 9.46
N ASP A 401 -48.61 16.68 10.78
CA ASP A 401 -47.59 16.32 11.75
C ASP A 401 -47.32 14.81 11.73
N ARG A 402 -48.39 14.00 11.62
CA ARG A 402 -48.28 12.55 11.38
C ARG A 402 -47.62 12.25 10.04
N TRP A 403 -47.96 13.01 9.01
CA TRP A 403 -47.36 12.86 7.68
C TRP A 403 -45.85 13.06 7.72
N ILE A 404 -45.33 14.13 8.34
CA ILE A 404 -43.87 14.34 8.39
C ILE A 404 -43.17 13.23 9.18
N LEU A 405 -43.79 12.71 10.24
CA LEU A 405 -43.23 11.63 11.05
C LEU A 405 -43.12 10.33 10.26
N VAL A 406 -44.11 10.00 9.40
CA VAL A 406 -44.00 8.86 8.48
C VAL A 406 -42.84 9.05 7.51
N HIS A 407 -42.71 10.23 6.91
CA HIS A 407 -41.59 10.54 6.00
C HIS A 407 -40.23 10.47 6.71
N PHE A 408 -40.18 10.86 7.99
CA PHE A 408 -38.98 10.73 8.82
C PHE A 408 -38.63 9.27 9.11
N GLU A 409 -39.62 8.42 9.42
CA GLU A 409 -39.42 6.98 9.61
C GLU A 409 -38.89 6.30 8.32
N GLU A 410 -39.43 6.66 7.17
CA GLU A 410 -38.93 6.20 5.88
C GLU A 410 -37.49 6.65 5.61
N LEU A 411 -37.18 7.92 5.91
CA LEU A 411 -35.82 8.46 5.82
C LEU A 411 -34.86 7.67 6.73
N LYS A 412 -35.26 7.44 7.98
CA LYS A 412 -34.47 6.70 8.97
C LYS A 412 -34.12 5.32 8.44
N SER A 413 -35.09 4.58 7.89
CA SER A 413 -34.85 3.27 7.29
C SER A 413 -33.80 3.32 6.17
N ARG A 414 -33.94 4.25 5.21
CA ARG A 414 -32.97 4.41 4.10
C ARG A 414 -31.58 4.84 4.58
N VAL A 415 -31.51 5.73 5.57
CA VAL A 415 -30.24 6.21 6.13
C VAL A 415 -29.50 5.11 6.88
N VAL A 416 -30.21 4.32 7.70
CA VAL A 416 -29.62 3.18 8.43
C VAL A 416 -29.06 2.15 7.44
N GLU A 417 -29.85 1.77 6.42
CA GLU A 417 -29.41 0.83 5.39
C GLU A 417 -28.16 1.34 4.65
N ALA A 418 -28.12 2.63 4.30
CA ALA A 418 -26.97 3.22 3.64
C ALA A 418 -25.73 3.22 4.55
N TYR A 419 -25.87 3.48 5.85
CA TYR A 419 -24.75 3.38 6.80
C TYR A 419 -24.21 1.95 6.94
N GLU A 420 -25.10 0.96 7.01
CA GLU A 420 -24.72 -0.47 7.09
C GLU A 420 -23.96 -0.95 5.85
N LYS A 421 -24.27 -0.35 4.69
CA LYS A 421 -23.59 -0.60 3.40
C LYS A 421 -22.44 0.36 3.13
N TYR A 422 -22.08 1.23 4.07
CA TYR A 422 -21.05 2.25 3.93
C TYR A 422 -21.30 3.26 2.80
N GLN A 423 -22.53 3.43 2.34
CA GLN A 423 -22.91 4.35 1.27
C GLN A 423 -23.17 5.76 1.80
N PHE A 424 -22.14 6.41 2.35
CA PHE A 424 -22.25 7.72 3.01
C PHE A 424 -22.82 8.82 2.11
N HIS A 425 -22.54 8.77 0.81
CA HIS A 425 -23.07 9.75 -0.15
C HIS A 425 -24.59 9.63 -0.30
N LEU A 426 -25.15 8.43 -0.18
CA LEU A 426 -26.60 8.21 -0.17
C LEU A 426 -27.24 8.69 1.13
N VAL A 427 -26.56 8.52 2.27
CA VAL A 427 -27.02 9.09 3.55
C VAL A 427 -27.25 10.60 3.41
N LEU A 428 -26.24 11.34 2.92
CA LEU A 428 -26.37 12.78 2.77
C LEU A 428 -27.33 13.19 1.66
N SER A 429 -27.42 12.43 0.56
CA SER A 429 -28.42 12.67 -0.49
C SER A 429 -29.85 12.59 0.07
N GLU A 430 -30.16 11.52 0.81
CA GLU A 430 -31.48 11.29 1.41
C GLU A 430 -31.82 12.34 2.46
N LEU A 431 -30.88 12.67 3.36
CA LEU A 431 -31.05 13.74 4.34
C LEU A 431 -31.32 15.08 3.67
N ASN A 432 -30.53 15.44 2.65
CA ASN A 432 -30.71 16.70 1.94
C ASN A 432 -32.05 16.78 1.21
N ARG A 433 -32.50 15.68 0.60
CA ARG A 433 -33.81 15.59 -0.05
C ARG A 433 -34.94 15.78 0.96
N PHE A 434 -34.93 15.05 2.07
CA PHE A 434 -35.94 15.19 3.12
C PHE A 434 -35.98 16.61 3.70
N MET A 435 -34.82 17.16 4.07
CA MET A 435 -34.71 18.50 4.64
C MET A 435 -35.20 19.57 3.67
N ALA A 436 -34.83 19.49 2.40
CA ALA A 436 -35.17 20.51 1.42
C ALA A 436 -36.63 20.42 0.94
N VAL A 437 -37.14 19.20 0.71
CA VAL A 437 -38.45 18.99 0.06
C VAL A 437 -39.54 18.81 1.11
N SER A 438 -39.49 17.72 1.88
CA SER A 438 -40.58 17.35 2.80
C SER A 438 -40.64 18.30 4.00
N LEU A 439 -39.49 18.58 4.62
CA LEU A 439 -39.42 19.36 5.84
C LEU A 439 -39.52 20.87 5.55
N SER A 440 -38.49 21.47 4.96
CA SER A 440 -38.45 22.92 4.77
C SER A 440 -39.36 23.42 3.65
N GLY A 441 -39.46 22.68 2.54
CA GLY A 441 -40.17 23.11 1.33
C GLY A 441 -41.68 22.99 1.43
N PHE A 442 -42.19 22.20 2.37
CA PHE A 442 -43.61 21.97 2.55
C PHE A 442 -44.04 22.10 4.02
N TYR A 443 -43.62 21.19 4.89
CA TYR A 443 -44.16 21.08 6.24
C TYR A 443 -43.91 22.34 7.10
N LEU A 444 -42.65 22.78 7.21
CA LEU A 444 -42.31 23.98 8.00
C LEU A 444 -42.92 25.25 7.42
N ASP A 445 -43.12 25.32 6.10
CA ASP A 445 -43.74 26.49 5.46
C ASP A 445 -45.24 26.55 5.74
N ALA A 446 -45.92 25.40 5.59
CA ALA A 446 -47.35 25.26 5.88
C ALA A 446 -47.69 25.54 7.36
N LEU A 447 -46.79 25.20 8.29
CA LEU A 447 -46.99 25.39 9.72
C LEU A 447 -46.70 26.80 10.24
N LYS A 448 -46.13 27.70 9.44
CA LYS A 448 -45.77 29.06 9.92
C LYS A 448 -46.96 29.81 10.51
N ASP A 449 -48.13 29.69 9.88
CA ASP A 449 -49.36 30.33 10.35
C ASP A 449 -49.74 29.82 11.75
N TRP A 450 -49.71 28.51 11.95
CA TRP A 450 -50.03 27.90 13.25
C TRP A 450 -48.99 28.26 14.32
N LEU A 451 -47.70 28.23 13.96
CA LEU A 451 -46.62 28.52 14.91
C LEU A 451 -46.62 29.97 15.37
N TYR A 452 -47.03 30.91 14.51
CA TYR A 452 -46.94 32.36 14.79
C TYR A 452 -48.25 32.98 15.26
N CYS A 453 -49.41 32.41 14.90
CA CYS A 453 -50.70 33.02 15.17
C CYS A 453 -51.52 32.28 16.24
N GLU A 454 -51.31 30.97 16.44
CA GLU A 454 -52.03 30.23 17.47
C GLU A 454 -51.48 30.52 18.88
N ALA A 455 -52.31 30.34 19.90
CA ALA A 455 -51.89 30.50 21.30
C ALA A 455 -50.76 29.50 21.65
N PRO A 456 -49.86 29.86 22.59
CA PRO A 456 -48.73 28.99 22.97
C PRO A 456 -49.13 27.55 23.32
N ASP A 457 -50.24 27.37 24.03
CA ASP A 457 -50.77 26.06 24.45
C ASP A 457 -51.86 25.49 23.53
N SER A 458 -52.03 26.05 22.33
CA SER A 458 -53.01 25.53 21.39
C SER A 458 -52.67 24.07 20.98
N PRO A 459 -53.67 23.18 20.83
CA PRO A 459 -53.43 21.80 20.42
C PRO A 459 -52.66 21.67 19.10
N LYS A 460 -52.95 22.54 18.12
CA LYS A 460 -52.24 22.55 16.82
C LYS A 460 -50.76 22.87 16.97
N ARG A 461 -50.43 23.90 17.78
CA ARG A 461 -49.03 24.29 18.01
C ARG A 461 -48.28 23.21 18.78
N ARG A 462 -48.89 22.62 19.82
CA ARG A 462 -48.28 21.52 20.59
C ARG A 462 -48.13 20.23 19.76
N SER A 463 -49.03 19.98 18.82
CA SER A 463 -48.91 18.87 17.85
C SER A 463 -47.69 19.05 16.93
N ALA A 464 -47.55 20.23 16.32
CA ALA A 464 -46.38 20.56 15.50
C ALA A 464 -45.05 20.47 16.29
N GLN A 465 -45.03 21.01 17.52
CA GLN A 465 -43.86 20.93 18.40
C GLN A 465 -43.53 19.50 18.82
N THR A 466 -44.54 18.66 19.04
CA THR A 466 -44.35 17.22 19.32
C THR A 466 -43.69 16.52 18.14
N ALA A 467 -44.03 16.86 16.90
CA ALA A 467 -43.39 16.29 15.72
C ALA A 467 -42.00 16.89 15.41
N PHE A 468 -41.70 18.10 15.89
CA PHE A 468 -40.36 18.70 15.76
C PHE A 468 -39.35 18.12 16.74
N PHE A 469 -39.80 17.76 17.95
CA PHE A 469 -39.00 17.17 19.02
C PHE A 469 -38.73 15.69 18.77
#